data_AF-A0A829ZCN0-F1
#
_entry.id   AF-A0A829ZCN0-F1
#
_cell.length_a   1.000
_cell.length_b   1.000
_cell.length_c   1.000
_cell.angle_alpha   90.00
_cell.angle_beta   90.00
_cell.angle_gamma   90.00
#
_symmetry.space_group_name_H-M   'P 1'
#
loop_
_entity.id
_entity.type
_entity.pdbx_description
1 polymer ?
#
loop_
_entity_poly.entity_id
_entity_poly.type
_entity_poly.pdbx_seq_one_letter_code
_entity_poly.pdbx_strand_id
1 'polypeptide(L)'
;MNRNEKREIDQHTIADWPIEIHNLSEIPEEYQREILISLNNNILDYVLIFAPTCRMVMESFDYLFAYGKDEVVYFKKEFGTIKHTVIKRINIFKIITRKELLDAEIIIESKDGMIVFPYVPSSYYLYDPFLNWLMGLKVDFLPHIAEQKNPRPKKLYYDSLTMYNYSLAAYRLGNGFQKYSYKVEKRRKKWVPWKSSLEEWLDIIMDRGIFHLHSLEYLTECIYEFSNI
;
A
#
# COMPACT_ATOMS: atom_id res chain seq x y z
N MET A 1 2.91 -4.42 52.73
CA MET A 1 3.57 -4.62 51.43
C MET A 1 2.51 -5.06 50.42
N ASN A 2 1.98 -4.11 49.64
CA ASN A 2 0.97 -4.35 48.61
C ASN A 2 1.68 -4.72 47.29
N ARG A 3 1.50 -5.96 46.83
CA ARG A 3 1.78 -6.36 45.44
C ARG A 3 0.52 -6.14 44.62
N ASN A 4 0.34 -4.91 44.15
CA ASN A 4 -0.53 -4.63 43.01
C ASN A 4 0.28 -4.91 41.73
N GLU A 5 0.45 -6.18 41.39
CA GLU A 5 0.75 -6.54 40.00
C GLU A 5 -0.58 -6.46 39.24
N LYS A 6 -0.82 -5.28 38.66
CA LYS A 6 -1.68 -5.16 37.48
C LYS A 6 -1.19 -6.21 36.49
N ARG A 7 -1.93 -7.32 36.35
CA ARG A 7 -1.92 -8.08 35.11
C ARG A 7 -2.54 -7.16 34.08
N GLU A 8 -1.71 -6.36 33.41
CA GLU A 8 -2.05 -5.88 32.08
C GLU A 8 -2.27 -7.14 31.25
N ILE A 9 -3.53 -7.48 31.09
CA ILE A 9 -3.95 -8.48 30.13
C ILE A 9 -3.52 -7.90 28.79
N ASP A 10 -2.47 -8.47 28.22
CA ASP A 10 -1.98 -8.22 26.86
C ASP A 10 -3.01 -8.78 25.87
N GLN A 11 -4.20 -8.18 25.89
CA GLN A 11 -5.30 -8.47 24.98
C GLN A 11 -4.99 -7.71 23.69
N HIS A 12 -4.21 -8.34 22.81
CA HIS A 12 -4.13 -7.96 21.40
C HIS A 12 -5.56 -7.79 20.88
N THR A 13 -6.00 -6.56 20.73
CA THR A 13 -7.37 -6.21 20.35
C THR A 13 -7.35 -5.61 18.95
N ILE A 14 -8.49 -5.70 18.27
CA ILE A 14 -8.81 -5.04 16.98
C ILE A 14 -8.39 -3.55 16.95
N ALA A 15 -8.14 -2.93 18.11
CA ALA A 15 -7.65 -1.58 18.32
C ALA A 15 -6.28 -1.24 17.68
N ASP A 16 -5.45 -2.23 17.35
CA ASP A 16 -4.15 -1.99 16.66
C ASP A 16 -4.27 -2.11 15.13
N TRP A 17 -5.47 -2.36 14.59
CA TRP A 17 -5.68 -2.53 13.16
C TRP A 17 -6.26 -1.27 12.52
N PRO A 18 -5.87 -0.96 11.28
CA PRO A 18 -6.54 0.10 10.54
C PRO A 18 -8.04 -0.15 10.45
N ILE A 19 -8.81 0.93 10.60
CA ILE A 19 -10.27 0.94 10.53
C ILE A 19 -10.76 1.97 9.51
N GLU A 20 -11.83 1.64 8.80
CA GLU A 20 -12.60 2.64 8.06
C GLU A 20 -13.49 3.41 9.04
N ILE A 21 -13.53 4.73 8.89
CA ILE A 21 -14.33 5.64 9.71
C ILE A 21 -15.60 5.96 8.93
N HIS A 22 -16.74 5.61 9.50
CA HIS A 22 -18.06 5.85 8.91
C HIS A 22 -18.79 7.04 9.53
N ASN A 23 -18.38 7.47 10.73
CA ASN A 23 -19.00 8.60 11.43
C ASN A 23 -17.98 9.42 12.24
N LEU A 24 -18.38 10.65 12.58
CA LEU A 24 -17.54 11.60 13.32
C LEU A 24 -17.07 11.06 14.68
N SER A 25 -17.90 10.27 15.36
CA SER A 25 -17.57 9.71 16.68
C SER A 25 -16.48 8.63 16.64
N GLU A 26 -16.22 8.05 15.48
CA GLU A 26 -15.12 7.07 15.28
C GLU A 26 -13.77 7.75 15.03
N ILE A 27 -13.75 9.05 14.71
CA ILE A 27 -12.50 9.80 14.54
C ILE A 27 -11.85 10.00 15.92
N PRO A 28 -10.57 9.62 16.09
CA PRO A 28 -9.86 9.91 17.33
C PRO A 28 -9.85 11.41 17.65
N GLU A 29 -10.14 11.77 18.91
CA GLU A 29 -10.37 13.15 19.35
C GLU A 29 -9.25 14.12 18.93
N GLU A 30 -8.00 13.67 18.97
CA GLU A 30 -6.84 14.49 18.60
C GLU A 30 -6.79 14.86 17.11
N TYR A 31 -7.43 14.07 16.23
CA TYR A 31 -7.50 14.31 14.79
C TYR A 31 -8.76 15.09 14.37
N GLN A 32 -9.84 15.05 15.17
CA GLN A 32 -11.15 15.61 14.80
C GLN A 32 -11.08 17.05 14.32
N ARG A 33 -10.38 17.92 15.07
CA ARG A 33 -10.28 19.34 14.74
C ARG A 33 -9.62 19.58 13.39
N GLU A 34 -8.48 18.93 13.13
CA GLU A 34 -7.72 19.16 11.91
C GLU A 34 -8.43 18.58 10.68
N ILE A 35 -9.12 17.44 10.84
CA ILE A 35 -9.94 16.82 9.78
C ILE A 35 -11.11 17.72 9.40
N LEU A 36 -11.86 18.23 10.38
CA LEU A 36 -13.00 19.10 10.11
C LEU A 36 -12.59 20.39 9.39
N ILE A 37 -11.44 20.95 9.77
CA ILE A 37 -10.88 22.15 9.13
C ILE A 37 -10.44 21.85 7.69
N SER A 38 -9.62 20.82 7.50
CA SER A 38 -9.02 20.48 6.20
C SER A 38 -10.04 19.99 5.16
N LEU A 39 -11.05 19.23 5.60
CA LEU A 39 -12.13 18.74 4.73
C LEU A 39 -13.31 19.72 4.61
N ASN A 40 -13.15 20.96 5.11
CA ASN A 40 -14.16 22.02 5.08
C ASN A 40 -15.54 21.55 5.62
N ASN A 41 -15.53 20.78 6.71
CA ASN A 41 -16.69 20.13 7.33
C ASN A 41 -17.48 19.16 6.43
N ASN A 42 -16.97 18.74 5.26
CA ASN A 42 -17.65 17.80 4.38
C ASN A 42 -16.93 16.44 4.28
N ILE A 43 -16.99 15.69 5.37
CA ILE A 43 -16.36 14.37 5.52
C ILE A 43 -17.04 13.30 4.67
N LEU A 44 -18.33 13.46 4.36
CA LEU A 44 -19.13 12.45 3.64
C LEU A 44 -18.68 12.21 2.19
N ASP A 45 -17.90 13.14 1.62
CA ASP A 45 -17.38 13.01 0.26
C ASP A 45 -16.08 12.19 0.18
N TYR A 46 -15.58 11.72 1.32
CA TYR A 46 -14.32 10.98 1.44
C TYR A 46 -14.52 9.65 2.13
N VAL A 47 -13.69 8.67 1.76
CA VAL A 47 -13.45 7.48 2.58
C VAL A 47 -12.34 7.80 3.54
N LEU A 48 -12.56 7.59 4.84
CA LEU A 48 -11.60 7.89 5.89
C LEU A 48 -11.07 6.58 6.48
N ILE A 49 -9.75 6.48 6.64
CA ILE A 49 -9.10 5.34 7.25
C ILE A 49 -8.17 5.85 8.35
N PHE A 50 -8.33 5.34 9.56
CA PHE A 50 -7.39 5.53 10.66
C PHE A 50 -6.53 4.30 10.82
N ALA A 51 -5.22 4.47 10.79
CA ALA A 51 -4.22 3.45 11.07
C ALA A 51 -3.55 3.77 12.41
N PRO A 52 -3.82 2.99 13.47
CA PRO A 52 -3.17 3.18 14.77
C PRO A 52 -1.71 2.72 14.73
N THR A 53 -0.92 3.15 15.72
CA THR A 53 0.46 2.67 15.90
C THR A 53 0.47 1.16 16.17
N CYS A 54 1.18 0.39 15.36
CA CYS A 54 1.36 -1.05 15.53
C CYS A 54 2.58 -1.35 16.40
N ARG A 55 2.37 -1.86 17.61
CA ARG A 55 3.46 -2.16 18.57
C ARG A 55 4.46 -3.22 18.09
N MET A 56 4.06 -4.07 17.13
CA MET A 56 4.91 -5.12 16.58
C MET A 56 5.87 -4.62 15.50
N VAL A 57 5.62 -3.43 14.95
CA VAL A 57 6.40 -2.85 13.86
C VAL A 57 7.24 -1.72 14.42
N MET A 58 8.56 -1.86 14.33
CA MET A 58 9.51 -0.84 14.76
C MET A 58 9.28 0.43 13.92
N GLU A 59 9.32 1.60 14.56
CA GLU A 59 9.04 2.91 13.90
C GLU A 59 7.60 3.08 13.40
N SER A 60 6.67 2.19 13.77
CA SER A 60 5.25 2.42 13.50
C SER A 60 4.78 3.71 14.18
N PHE A 61 3.90 4.42 13.50
CA PHE A 61 3.24 5.62 13.98
C PHE A 61 1.78 5.57 13.55
N ASP A 62 0.94 6.29 14.26
CA ASP A 62 -0.46 6.46 13.89
C ASP A 62 -0.61 7.52 12.80
N TYR A 63 -1.55 7.29 11.89
CA TYR A 63 -1.91 8.24 10.86
C TYR A 63 -3.37 8.05 10.47
N LEU A 64 -3.93 9.09 9.87
CA LEU A 64 -5.26 9.04 9.27
C LEU A 64 -5.15 9.52 7.84
N PHE A 65 -5.89 8.93 6.93
CA PHE A 65 -6.00 9.49 5.59
C PHE A 65 -7.43 9.45 5.08
N ALA A 66 -7.75 10.44 4.27
CA ALA A 66 -9.00 10.58 3.57
C ALA A 66 -8.71 10.54 2.07
N TYR A 67 -9.51 9.81 1.29
CA TYR A 67 -9.41 9.85 -0.17
C TYR A 67 -10.81 10.00 -0.78
N GLY A 68 -10.89 10.83 -1.81
CA GLY A 68 -12.15 11.31 -2.38
C GLY A 68 -11.90 12.60 -3.16
N LYS A 69 -12.87 13.07 -3.94
CA LYS A 69 -12.75 14.34 -4.70
C LYS A 69 -11.44 14.52 -5.49
N ASP A 70 -10.91 13.43 -6.04
CA ASP A 70 -9.63 13.41 -6.76
C ASP A 70 -8.41 13.88 -5.94
N GLU A 71 -8.43 13.73 -4.62
CA GLU A 71 -7.30 14.01 -3.73
C GLU A 71 -7.18 13.00 -2.57
N VAL A 72 -5.97 12.94 -2.02
CA VAL A 72 -5.66 12.27 -0.77
C VAL A 72 -5.29 13.34 0.24
N VAL A 73 -5.96 13.36 1.39
CA VAL A 73 -5.60 14.18 2.54
C VAL A 73 -5.02 13.24 3.59
N TYR A 74 -3.75 13.44 3.92
CA TYR A 74 -2.99 12.58 4.82
C TYR A 74 -2.67 13.35 6.10
N PHE A 75 -2.99 12.77 7.25
CA PHE A 75 -2.79 13.35 8.57
C PHE A 75 -1.81 12.53 9.37
N LYS A 76 -0.83 13.19 9.96
CA LYS A 76 0.16 12.56 10.84
C LYS A 76 0.51 13.47 12.00
N LYS A 77 0.80 12.87 13.15
CA LYS A 77 1.33 13.58 14.30
C LYS A 77 2.81 13.92 14.12
N GLU A 78 3.12 15.21 14.16
CA GLU A 78 4.47 15.75 14.11
C GLU A 78 4.69 16.70 15.29
N PHE A 79 5.69 16.39 16.14
CA PHE A 79 6.05 17.19 17.32
C PHE A 79 4.85 17.52 18.24
N GLY A 80 3.91 16.57 18.39
CA GLY A 80 2.72 16.74 19.22
C GLY A 80 1.57 17.49 18.57
N THR A 81 1.71 17.91 17.30
CA THR A 81 0.65 18.55 16.51
C THR A 81 0.25 17.68 15.33
N ILE A 82 -1.04 17.60 15.00
CA ILE A 82 -1.47 16.94 13.77
C ILE A 82 -1.19 17.89 12.60
N LYS A 83 -0.46 17.39 11.61
CA LYS A 83 -0.20 18.05 10.33
C LYS A 83 -0.93 17.29 9.24
N HIS A 84 -1.28 18.01 8.17
CA HIS A 84 -1.89 17.40 6.99
C HIS A 84 -1.13 17.75 5.72
N THR A 85 -1.11 16.81 4.79
CA THR A 85 -0.59 16.97 3.42
C THR A 85 -1.70 16.59 2.44
N VAL A 86 -1.86 17.37 1.38
CA VAL A 86 -2.84 17.10 0.31
C VAL A 86 -2.08 16.72 -0.95
N ILE A 87 -2.41 15.56 -1.54
CA ILE A 87 -1.93 15.15 -2.85
C ILE A 87 -3.12 15.06 -3.80
N LYS A 88 -3.07 15.80 -4.91
CA LYS A 88 -4.05 15.61 -5.99
C LYS A 88 -3.74 14.33 -6.74
N ARG A 89 -4.76 13.52 -7.02
CA ARG A 89 -4.61 12.24 -7.74
C ARG A 89 -3.95 12.41 -9.10
N ILE A 90 -4.25 13.51 -9.80
CA ILE A 90 -3.64 13.85 -11.10
C ILE A 90 -2.14 14.15 -11.03
N ASN A 91 -1.61 14.47 -9.85
CA ASN A 91 -0.20 14.78 -9.65
C ASN A 91 0.64 13.53 -9.31
N ILE A 92 0.00 12.38 -9.11
CA ILE A 92 0.67 11.11 -8.81
C ILE A 92 1.28 10.55 -10.09
N PHE A 93 2.57 10.28 -10.08
CA PHE A 93 3.27 9.67 -11.21
C PHE A 93 3.84 8.29 -10.88
N LYS A 94 3.95 7.94 -9.59
CA LYS A 94 4.38 6.60 -9.18
C LYS A 94 3.72 6.17 -7.88
N ILE A 95 3.35 4.89 -7.83
CA ILE A 95 2.88 4.23 -6.60
C ILE A 95 3.74 2.99 -6.40
N ILE A 96 4.21 2.75 -5.19
CA ILE A 96 4.99 1.57 -4.83
C ILE A 96 4.24 0.85 -3.72
N THR A 97 4.07 -0.46 -3.83
CA THR A 97 3.63 -1.30 -2.73
C THR A 97 4.78 -2.22 -2.37
N ARG A 98 5.29 -2.10 -1.15
CA ARG A 98 6.35 -2.94 -0.64
C ARG A 98 5.80 -3.81 0.48
N LYS A 99 6.20 -5.08 0.49
CA LYS A 99 5.87 -6.03 1.55
C LYS A 99 7.06 -6.91 1.86
N GLU A 100 7.40 -7.00 3.13
CA GLU A 100 8.40 -7.91 3.67
C GLU A 100 7.85 -8.49 4.99
N LEU A 101 7.41 -9.76 4.94
CA LEU A 101 6.75 -10.41 6.08
C LEU A 101 5.50 -9.64 6.58
N LEU A 102 5.57 -9.04 7.78
CA LEU A 102 4.52 -8.26 8.42
C LEU A 102 4.65 -6.76 8.15
N ASP A 103 5.77 -6.32 7.59
CA ASP A 103 6.00 -4.92 7.25
C ASP A 103 5.51 -4.70 5.83
N ALA A 104 4.49 -3.86 5.67
CA ALA A 104 4.03 -3.44 4.36
C ALA A 104 3.81 -1.93 4.32
N GLU A 105 3.99 -1.36 3.14
CA GLU A 105 3.79 0.06 2.92
C GLU A 105 3.28 0.32 1.50
N ILE A 106 2.47 1.36 1.38
CA ILE A 106 2.19 2.02 0.10
C ILE A 106 2.96 3.33 0.10
N ILE A 107 3.73 3.59 -0.95
CA ILE A 107 4.45 4.84 -1.16
C ILE A 107 3.84 5.51 -2.39
N ILE A 108 3.47 6.77 -2.25
CA ILE A 108 2.95 7.60 -3.34
C ILE A 108 4.01 8.65 -3.64
N GLU A 109 4.53 8.67 -4.87
CA GLU A 109 5.33 9.77 -5.38
C GLU A 109 4.47 10.65 -6.29
N SER A 110 4.44 11.94 -5.97
CA SER A 110 3.68 12.95 -6.69
C SER A 110 4.50 14.22 -6.90
N LYS A 111 4.01 15.12 -7.76
CA LYS A 111 4.60 16.45 -7.93
C LYS A 111 4.63 17.27 -6.63
N ASP A 112 3.74 16.97 -5.69
CA ASP A 112 3.57 17.68 -4.41
C ASP A 112 4.42 17.06 -3.28
N GLY A 113 5.10 15.93 -3.54
CA GLY A 113 5.95 15.23 -2.58
C GLY A 113 5.65 13.73 -2.51
N MET A 114 6.22 13.10 -1.48
CA MET A 114 6.13 11.67 -1.22
C MET A 114 5.38 11.41 0.09
N ILE A 115 4.42 10.48 0.09
CA ILE A 115 3.73 10.01 1.30
C ILE A 115 3.87 8.49 1.41
N VAL A 116 4.13 8.03 2.63
CA VAL A 116 4.27 6.61 2.97
C VAL A 116 3.15 6.21 3.92
N PHE A 117 2.46 5.13 3.58
CA PHE A 117 1.34 4.54 4.31
C PHE A 117 1.78 3.16 4.83
N PRO A 118 2.44 3.08 5.99
CA PRO A 118 2.81 1.79 6.56
C PRO A 118 1.56 1.06 7.07
N TYR A 119 1.39 -0.22 6.77
CA TYR A 119 0.22 -0.99 7.18
C TYR A 119 0.57 -2.45 7.47
N VAL A 120 -0.27 -3.10 8.26
CA VAL A 120 -0.16 -4.54 8.50
C VAL A 120 -0.84 -5.31 7.36
N PRO A 121 -0.21 -6.33 6.74
CA PRO A 121 -0.78 -7.05 5.60
C PRO A 121 -2.18 -7.65 5.82
N SER A 122 -2.57 -7.95 7.06
CA SER A 122 -3.93 -8.42 7.38
C SER A 122 -5.02 -7.37 7.12
N SER A 123 -4.66 -6.09 7.11
CA SER A 123 -5.57 -4.96 6.84
C SER A 123 -5.64 -4.59 5.36
N TYR A 124 -5.02 -5.38 4.46
CA TYR A 124 -4.95 -5.09 3.03
C TYR A 124 -6.32 -4.88 2.37
N TYR A 125 -7.41 -5.41 2.94
CA TYR A 125 -8.77 -5.17 2.47
C TYR A 125 -9.20 -3.69 2.49
N LEU A 126 -8.58 -2.84 3.32
CA LEU A 126 -8.81 -1.38 3.34
C LEU A 126 -7.92 -0.65 2.32
N TYR A 127 -6.76 -1.22 2.00
CA TYR A 127 -5.77 -0.61 1.12
C TYR A 127 -5.92 -1.01 -0.35
N ASP A 128 -6.51 -2.18 -0.65
CA ASP A 128 -6.78 -2.59 -2.04
C ASP A 128 -7.77 -1.64 -2.76
N PRO A 129 -8.90 -1.24 -2.14
CA PRO A 129 -9.80 -0.23 -2.72
C PRO A 129 -9.12 1.12 -2.91
N PHE A 130 -8.32 1.54 -1.92
CA PHE A 130 -7.52 2.75 -2.00
C PHE A 130 -6.53 2.71 -3.16
N LEU A 131 -5.79 1.61 -3.31
CA LEU A 131 -4.83 1.40 -4.39
C LEU A 131 -5.52 1.45 -5.77
N ASN A 132 -6.69 0.80 -5.90
CA ASN A 132 -7.49 0.87 -7.12
C ASN A 132 -7.92 2.32 -7.42
N TRP A 133 -8.39 3.05 -6.41
CA TRP A 133 -8.81 4.44 -6.55
C TRP A 133 -7.67 5.37 -6.95
N LEU A 134 -6.49 5.24 -6.32
CA LEU A 134 -5.29 6.00 -6.68
C LEU A 134 -4.96 5.85 -8.16
N MET A 135 -5.11 4.63 -8.69
CA MET A 135 -4.87 4.31 -10.08
C MET A 135 -6.06 4.65 -10.99
N GLY A 136 -7.10 5.34 -10.51
CA GLY A 136 -8.26 5.72 -11.32
C GLY A 136 -9.11 4.56 -11.79
N LEU A 137 -9.09 3.44 -11.06
CA LEU A 137 -9.98 2.31 -11.26
C LEU A 137 -11.18 2.45 -10.32
N LYS A 138 -12.22 1.63 -10.56
CA LYS A 138 -13.26 1.44 -9.56
C LYS A 138 -12.67 0.79 -8.31
N VAL A 139 -13.18 1.17 -7.14
CA VAL A 139 -12.71 0.65 -5.84
C VAL A 139 -12.81 -0.87 -5.75
N ASP A 140 -13.83 -1.47 -6.39
CA ASP A 140 -14.09 -2.91 -6.46
C ASP A 140 -13.42 -3.60 -7.67
N PHE A 141 -12.43 -2.96 -8.29
CA PHE A 141 -11.73 -3.54 -9.43
C PHE A 141 -11.02 -4.85 -9.05
N LEU A 142 -11.25 -5.88 -9.86
CA LEU A 142 -10.69 -7.21 -9.66
C LEU A 142 -9.75 -7.57 -10.82
N PRO A 143 -8.42 -7.59 -10.60
CA PRO A 143 -7.44 -7.89 -11.66
C PRO A 143 -7.68 -9.20 -12.41
N HIS A 144 -8.18 -10.24 -11.72
CA HIS A 144 -8.43 -11.55 -12.35
C HIS A 144 -9.54 -11.51 -13.40
N ILE A 145 -10.50 -10.57 -13.30
CA ILE A 145 -11.53 -10.38 -14.33
C ILE A 145 -10.91 -9.82 -15.60
N ALA A 146 -9.96 -8.89 -15.48
CA ALA A 146 -9.21 -8.37 -16.63
C ALA A 146 -8.34 -9.46 -17.26
N GLU A 147 -7.67 -10.27 -16.43
CA GLU A 147 -6.80 -11.36 -16.87
C GLU A 147 -7.54 -12.46 -17.65
N GLN A 148 -8.81 -12.76 -17.33
CA GLN A 148 -9.60 -13.72 -18.10
C GLN A 148 -9.75 -13.33 -19.58
N LYS A 149 -9.79 -12.01 -19.88
CA LYS A 149 -9.93 -11.51 -21.26
C LYS A 149 -8.59 -11.47 -21.98
N ASN A 150 -7.52 -11.12 -21.26
CA ASN A 150 -6.17 -11.05 -21.79
C ASN A 150 -5.25 -11.82 -20.86
N PRO A 151 -5.04 -13.14 -21.04
CA PRO A 151 -4.26 -13.94 -20.10
C PRO A 151 -2.80 -13.53 -20.01
N ARG A 152 -2.20 -13.73 -18.83
CA ARG A 152 -0.75 -13.57 -18.64
C ARG A 152 0.06 -14.52 -19.54
N PRO A 153 1.26 -14.15 -19.98
CA PRO A 153 2.10 -15.02 -20.79
C PRO A 153 2.42 -16.35 -20.07
N LYS A 154 2.06 -17.49 -20.69
CA LYS A 154 2.34 -18.82 -20.13
C LYS A 154 3.83 -19.07 -19.90
N LYS A 155 4.70 -18.49 -20.72
CA LYS A 155 6.15 -18.62 -20.54
C LYS A 155 6.59 -18.10 -19.17
N LEU A 156 6.01 -17.00 -18.70
CA LEU A 156 6.34 -16.42 -17.40
C LEU A 156 6.03 -17.39 -16.25
N TYR A 157 4.97 -18.20 -16.35
CA TYR A 157 4.65 -19.25 -15.37
C TYR A 157 5.77 -20.28 -15.22
N TYR A 158 6.39 -20.67 -16.35
CA TYR A 158 7.48 -21.63 -16.36
C TYR A 158 8.82 -21.00 -15.96
N ASP A 159 9.02 -19.73 -16.32
CA ASP A 159 10.24 -18.97 -15.97
C ASP A 159 10.29 -18.64 -14.47
N SER A 160 9.16 -18.25 -13.87
CA SER A 160 9.01 -17.96 -12.44
C SER A 160 7.55 -17.89 -12.00
N LEU A 161 7.16 -18.82 -11.12
CA LEU A 161 5.83 -18.82 -10.51
C LEU A 161 5.58 -17.56 -9.66
N THR A 162 6.62 -17.06 -8.98
CA THR A 162 6.56 -15.83 -8.17
C THR A 162 6.20 -14.64 -9.04
N MET A 163 6.97 -14.43 -10.11
CA MET A 163 6.74 -13.34 -11.06
C MET A 163 5.38 -13.48 -11.74
N TYR A 164 5.01 -14.70 -12.14
CA TYR A 164 3.69 -14.96 -12.72
C TYR A 164 2.56 -14.55 -11.78
N ASN A 165 2.60 -14.96 -10.52
CA ASN A 165 1.55 -14.66 -9.55
C ASN A 165 1.42 -13.16 -9.26
N TYR A 166 2.53 -12.51 -8.92
CA TYR A 166 2.51 -11.08 -8.57
C TYR A 166 2.28 -10.17 -9.78
N SER A 167 2.60 -10.61 -11.00
CA SER A 167 2.29 -9.86 -12.22
C SER A 167 0.79 -9.65 -12.46
N LEU A 168 -0.09 -10.34 -11.73
CA LEU A 168 -1.53 -10.04 -11.75
C LEU A 168 -1.83 -8.60 -11.32
N ALA A 169 -0.99 -8.01 -10.47
CA ALA A 169 -1.12 -6.61 -10.06
C ALA A 169 -0.97 -5.63 -11.24
N ALA A 170 -0.22 -6.00 -12.29
CA ALA A 170 0.01 -5.16 -13.46
C ALA A 170 -1.28 -4.73 -14.18
N TYR A 171 -2.36 -5.54 -14.11
CA TYR A 171 -3.66 -5.21 -14.72
C TYR A 171 -4.28 -3.93 -14.16
N ARG A 172 -3.78 -3.41 -13.04
CA ARG A 172 -4.17 -2.07 -12.61
C ARG A 172 -3.70 -0.99 -13.58
N LEU A 173 -2.67 -1.20 -14.39
CA LEU A 173 -2.19 -0.23 -15.38
C LEU A 173 -2.74 -0.47 -16.79
N GLY A 174 -3.58 -1.47 -17.03
CA GLY A 174 -4.12 -1.70 -18.35
C GLY A 174 -4.77 -3.07 -18.51
N ASN A 175 -5.31 -3.32 -19.70
CA ASN A 175 -6.10 -4.51 -19.95
C ASN A 175 -5.28 -5.75 -20.31
N GLY A 176 -3.99 -5.61 -20.63
CA GLY A 176 -3.13 -6.74 -20.99
C GLY A 176 -1.66 -6.36 -21.14
N PHE A 177 -0.83 -7.39 -21.26
CA PHE A 177 0.63 -7.24 -21.37
C PHE A 177 1.00 -6.87 -22.79
N GLN A 178 1.57 -5.69 -23.02
CA GLN A 178 2.06 -5.30 -24.35
C GLN A 178 3.43 -5.93 -24.62
N LYS A 179 4.33 -5.82 -23.64
CA LYS A 179 5.68 -6.39 -23.65
C LYS A 179 6.14 -6.60 -22.21
N TYR A 180 6.99 -7.60 -21.96
CA TYR A 180 7.64 -7.75 -20.67
C TYR A 180 9.12 -8.13 -20.79
N SER A 181 9.90 -7.78 -19.78
CA SER A 181 11.28 -8.24 -19.56
C SER A 181 11.39 -8.91 -18.21
N TYR A 182 12.02 -10.09 -18.15
CA TYR A 182 12.28 -10.83 -16.93
C TYR A 182 13.78 -11.05 -16.77
N LYS A 183 14.30 -10.76 -15.56
CA LYS A 183 15.69 -10.93 -15.17
C LYS A 183 15.77 -11.65 -13.83
N VAL A 184 16.77 -12.52 -13.67
CA VAL A 184 17.04 -13.23 -12.41
C VAL A 184 18.53 -13.25 -12.10
N GLU A 185 18.87 -13.07 -10.83
CA GLU A 185 20.22 -13.20 -10.29
C GLU A 185 20.24 -14.18 -9.10
N LYS A 186 21.28 -15.01 -9.02
CA LYS A 186 21.51 -15.89 -7.85
C LYS A 186 22.35 -15.17 -6.80
N ARG A 187 21.78 -14.91 -5.63
CA ARG A 187 22.46 -14.33 -4.47
C ARG A 187 22.92 -15.44 -3.53
N ARG A 188 24.24 -15.55 -3.29
CA ARG A 188 24.77 -16.44 -2.25
C ARG A 188 24.79 -15.72 -0.90
N LYS A 189 24.31 -16.38 0.15
CA LYS A 189 24.38 -15.81 1.50
C LYS A 189 25.82 -15.90 2.01
N LYS A 190 26.43 -14.75 2.35
CA LYS A 190 27.82 -14.65 2.83
C LYS A 190 28.11 -15.62 3.98
N TRP A 191 27.18 -15.74 4.92
CA TRP A 191 27.32 -16.55 6.14
C TRP A 191 26.77 -17.97 6.02
N VAL A 192 26.05 -18.28 4.93
CA VAL A 192 25.43 -19.58 4.69
C VAL A 192 25.63 -19.96 3.21
N PRO A 193 26.85 -20.32 2.79
CA PRO A 193 27.21 -20.44 1.37
C PRO A 193 26.42 -21.48 0.59
N TRP A 194 25.87 -22.48 1.30
CA TRP A 194 24.99 -23.51 0.73
C TRP A 194 23.54 -23.05 0.53
N LYS A 195 23.15 -21.90 1.10
CA LYS A 195 21.88 -21.23 0.78
C LYS A 195 22.11 -20.17 -0.28
N SER A 196 21.38 -20.30 -1.37
CA SER A 196 21.22 -19.25 -2.37
C SER A 196 19.78 -18.75 -2.39
N SER A 197 19.61 -17.45 -2.52
CA SER A 197 18.34 -16.80 -2.78
C SER A 197 18.29 -16.39 -4.26
N LEU A 198 17.09 -16.38 -4.85
CA LEU A 198 16.88 -15.77 -6.16
C LEU A 198 16.44 -14.33 -5.93
N GLU A 199 17.06 -13.43 -6.67
CA GLU A 199 16.59 -12.06 -6.83
C GLU A 199 16.03 -11.93 -8.24
N GLU A 200 14.80 -11.44 -8.35
CA GLU A 200 14.03 -11.46 -9.58
C GLU A 200 13.47 -10.07 -9.87
N TRP A 201 13.48 -9.69 -11.15
CA TRP A 201 12.90 -8.46 -11.66
C TRP A 201 12.03 -8.75 -12.88
N LEU A 202 10.87 -8.11 -12.93
CA LEU A 202 9.94 -8.18 -14.04
C LEU A 202 9.43 -6.78 -14.36
N ASP A 203 9.65 -6.31 -15.59
CA ASP A 203 9.03 -5.09 -16.11
C ASP A 203 7.95 -5.46 -17.12
N ILE A 204 6.79 -4.82 -17.03
CA ILE A 204 5.65 -5.05 -17.92
C ILE A 204 5.15 -3.71 -18.44
N ILE A 205 5.16 -3.54 -19.75
CA ILE A 205 4.57 -2.39 -20.42
C ILE A 205 3.06 -2.63 -20.52
N MET A 206 2.30 -1.69 -19.95
CA MET A 206 0.84 -1.68 -19.89
C MET A 206 0.30 -0.40 -20.56
N ASP A 207 -1.02 -0.32 -20.73
CA ASP A 207 -1.67 0.77 -21.46
C ASP A 207 -1.44 2.16 -20.85
N ARG A 208 -1.34 2.24 -19.51
CA ARG A 208 -1.26 3.50 -18.75
C ARG A 208 0.10 3.72 -18.10
N GLY A 209 1.07 2.85 -18.35
CA GLY A 209 2.34 2.90 -17.64
C GLY A 209 3.17 1.63 -17.70
N ILE A 210 4.19 1.59 -16.88
CA ILE A 210 5.06 0.43 -16.70
C ILE A 210 4.85 -0.09 -15.29
N PHE A 211 4.63 -1.40 -15.21
CA PHE A 211 4.61 -2.13 -13.94
C PHE A 211 5.98 -2.77 -13.74
N HIS A 212 6.63 -2.47 -12.62
CA HIS A 212 7.85 -3.15 -12.19
C HIS A 212 7.54 -4.04 -11.00
N LEU A 213 8.14 -5.21 -10.99
CA LEU A 213 8.06 -6.15 -9.89
C LEU A 213 9.47 -6.59 -9.52
N HIS A 214 9.80 -6.43 -8.24
CA HIS A 214 11.02 -6.95 -7.65
C HIS A 214 10.67 -7.95 -6.55
N SER A 215 11.43 -9.04 -6.47
CA SER A 215 11.32 -10.00 -5.39
C SER A 215 12.68 -10.49 -4.94
N LEU A 216 12.88 -10.52 -3.62
CA LEU A 216 14.07 -11.05 -2.96
C LEU A 216 13.68 -11.66 -1.62
N GLU A 217 13.80 -12.98 -1.49
CA GLU A 217 13.42 -13.70 -0.26
C GLU A 217 11.95 -13.46 0.12
N TYR A 218 11.68 -12.70 1.18
CA TYR A 218 10.34 -12.33 1.63
C TYR A 218 9.89 -10.96 1.12
N LEU A 219 10.82 -10.19 0.55
CA LEU A 219 10.53 -8.89 -0.05
C LEU A 219 9.80 -9.09 -1.38
N THR A 220 8.70 -8.37 -1.52
CA THR A 220 8.01 -8.15 -2.78
C THR A 220 7.73 -6.67 -2.91
N GLU A 221 8.14 -6.09 -4.03
CA GLU A 221 7.89 -4.69 -4.36
C GLU A 221 7.20 -4.62 -5.72
N CYS A 222 6.01 -4.01 -5.75
CA CYS A 222 5.30 -3.70 -6.99
C CYS A 222 5.34 -2.19 -7.19
N ILE A 223 5.85 -1.74 -8.32
CA ILE A 223 5.95 -0.34 -8.70
C ILE A 223 5.05 -0.10 -9.89
N TYR A 224 4.19 0.91 -9.77
CA TYR A 224 3.29 1.36 -10.80
C TYR A 224 3.76 2.74 -11.25
N GLU A 225 4.41 2.82 -12.40
CA GLU A 225 4.90 4.08 -12.96
C GLU A 225 3.97 4.51 -14.10
N PHE A 226 3.28 5.64 -13.91
CA PHE A 226 2.35 6.15 -14.91
C PHE A 226 3.11 6.82 -16.06
N SER A 227 2.73 6.51 -17.29
CA SER A 227 3.18 7.33 -18.43
C SER A 227 2.56 8.71 -18.29
N ASN A 228 3.38 9.77 -18.40
CA ASN A 228 2.89 11.15 -18.36
C ASN A 228 1.68 11.29 -19.32
N ILE A 229 0.51 11.55 -18.74
CA ILE A 229 -0.70 11.95 -19.47
C ILE A 229 -0.58 13.42 -19.84
#